data_AF-A0A5B7A9V9-F1
#
_entry.id   AF-A0A5B7A9V9-F1
#
_cell.length_a   1.000
_cell.length_b   1.000
_cell.length_c   1.000
_cell.angle_alpha   90.00
_cell.angle_beta   90.00
_cell.angle_gamma   90.00
#
_symmetry.space_group_name_H-M   'P 1'
#
loop_
_entity.id
_entity.type
_entity.pdbx_description
1 polymer ?
#
loop_
_entity_poly.entity_id
_entity_poly.type
_entity_poly.pdbx_seq_one_letter_code
_entity_poly.pdbx_strand_id
1 'polypeptide(L)'
;MAEEAHSQVIDQVVQEALDKANLTETDLSAVAVTIGPGLSLCLRVGVQKARKIAGSCNLPIVGVHHMEAHALVARLFERELQFPFMALLISGGHNLLILARDLGQYIQLGTTIDDAIGEAYDKTAKWLGLDLRRSGGPAIEELAREGDAESVKFSVPMKQHKDCNFSYAGLKTQVRLAIESKNINAEIPISSASSQDRSSRADIAASFQRVAVLHLEERCERAIGWALKIDPSIKYLVM
;
A
#
# COMPACT_ATOMS: atom_id res chain seq x y z
N MET A 1 12.24 6.28 17.82
CA MET A 1 10.86 5.86 17.45
C MET A 1 10.36 6.70 16.27
N ALA A 2 9.30 6.28 15.55
CA ALA A 2 8.83 7.00 14.36
C ALA A 2 8.45 8.48 14.63
N GLU A 3 7.83 8.78 15.78
CA GLU A 3 7.50 10.15 16.20
C GLU A 3 8.74 11.05 16.32
N GLU A 4 9.81 10.53 16.96
CA GLU A 4 11.06 11.27 17.14
C GLU A 4 11.70 11.58 15.78
N ALA A 5 11.68 10.60 14.86
CA ALA A 5 12.18 10.81 13.51
C ALA A 5 11.39 11.91 12.79
N HIS A 6 10.05 11.93 12.89
CA HIS A 6 9.24 13.03 12.36
C HIS A 6 9.62 14.37 12.99
N SER A 7 9.74 14.42 14.33
CA SER A 7 10.06 15.65 15.07
C SER A 7 11.42 16.22 14.69
N GLN A 8 12.41 15.35 14.45
CA GLN A 8 13.77 15.74 14.08
C GLN A 8 13.86 16.37 12.68
N VAL A 9 13.00 15.95 11.75
CA VAL A 9 13.12 16.34 10.33
C VAL A 9 12.05 17.31 9.85
N ILE A 10 10.92 17.46 10.56
CA ILE A 10 9.75 18.21 10.05
C ILE A 10 10.08 19.67 9.71
N ASP A 11 10.87 20.35 10.54
CA ASP A 11 11.26 21.74 10.30
C ASP A 11 12.18 21.86 9.08
N GLN A 12 13.16 20.96 8.96
CA GLN A 12 14.06 20.90 7.81
C GLN A 12 13.29 20.61 6.52
N VAL A 13 12.40 19.61 6.51
CA VAL A 13 11.63 19.22 5.33
C VAL A 13 10.72 20.36 4.85
N VAL A 14 10.07 21.08 5.77
CA VAL A 14 9.24 22.24 5.41
C VAL A 14 10.10 23.37 4.83
N GLN A 15 11.23 23.70 5.47
CA GLN A 15 12.12 24.74 4.97
C GLN A 15 12.68 24.40 3.59
N GLU A 16 13.15 23.17 3.40
CA GLU A 16 13.64 22.70 2.10
C GLU A 16 12.57 22.77 1.01
N ALA A 17 11.30 22.50 1.34
CA ALA A 17 10.20 22.60 0.38
C ALA A 17 9.93 24.06 -0.04
N LEU A 18 9.96 24.99 0.92
CA LEU A 18 9.82 26.42 0.66
C LEU A 18 11.00 26.95 -0.18
N ASP A 19 12.22 26.58 0.18
CA ASP A 19 13.44 26.98 -0.53
C ASP A 19 13.42 26.48 -1.98
N LYS A 20 13.03 25.21 -2.20
CA LYS A 20 12.88 24.64 -3.56
C LYS A 20 11.80 25.34 -4.39
N ALA A 21 10.73 25.81 -3.74
CA ALA A 21 9.67 26.59 -4.38
C ALA A 21 10.06 28.06 -4.58
N ASN A 22 11.16 28.51 -3.96
CA ASN A 22 11.59 29.89 -3.89
C ASN A 22 10.51 30.80 -3.25
N LEU A 23 9.88 30.30 -2.19
CA LEU A 23 8.80 30.93 -1.43
C LEU A 23 9.17 31.04 0.05
N THR A 24 8.43 31.86 0.78
CA THR A 24 8.47 32.00 2.23
C THR A 24 7.12 31.61 2.86
N GLU A 25 7.06 31.44 4.18
CA GLU A 25 5.79 31.15 4.87
C GLU A 25 4.72 32.24 4.63
N THR A 26 5.14 33.50 4.41
CA THR A 26 4.23 34.62 4.12
C THR A 26 3.63 34.59 2.72
N ASP A 27 4.20 33.82 1.79
CA ASP A 27 3.66 33.66 0.43
C ASP A 27 2.55 32.59 0.38
N LEU A 28 2.36 31.82 1.45
CA LEU A 28 1.37 30.76 1.52
C LEU A 28 -0.04 31.33 1.67
N SER A 29 -1.02 30.68 1.03
CA SER A 29 -2.45 31.03 1.15
C SER A 29 -3.23 30.12 2.12
N ALA A 30 -2.71 28.93 2.43
CA ALA A 30 -3.32 27.95 3.31
C ALA A 30 -2.27 26.90 3.75
N VAL A 31 -2.58 26.14 4.81
CA VAL A 31 -1.76 25.00 5.25
C VAL A 31 -2.64 23.75 5.32
N ALA A 32 -2.32 22.73 4.53
CA ALA A 32 -2.98 21.42 4.61
C ALA A 32 -2.15 20.43 5.43
N VAL A 33 -2.80 19.61 6.26
CA VAL A 33 -2.12 18.61 7.09
C VAL A 33 -2.95 17.35 7.28
N THR A 34 -2.31 16.19 7.21
CA THR A 34 -2.97 14.91 7.48
C THR A 34 -3.38 14.80 8.94
N ILE A 35 -4.66 14.49 9.19
CA ILE A 35 -5.22 14.34 10.54
C ILE A 35 -5.56 12.89 10.90
N GLY A 36 -5.54 11.98 9.93
CA GLY A 36 -5.71 10.54 10.13
C GLY A 36 -6.28 9.82 8.90
N PRO A 37 -6.35 8.48 8.92
CA PRO A 37 -5.81 7.58 9.95
C PRO A 37 -4.27 7.56 9.97
N GLY A 38 -3.69 6.99 11.04
CA GLY A 38 -2.24 6.84 11.22
C GLY A 38 -1.84 6.81 12.69
N LEU A 39 -0.54 6.62 12.96
CA LEU A 39 0.00 6.64 14.32
C LEU A 39 -0.20 8.04 14.94
N SER A 40 -1.06 8.13 15.96
CA SER A 40 -1.52 9.40 16.52
C SER A 40 -0.38 10.32 16.99
N LEU A 41 0.69 9.72 17.54
CA LEU A 41 1.89 10.46 17.97
C LEU A 41 2.65 11.08 16.79
N CYS A 42 2.76 10.36 15.67
CA CYS A 42 3.39 10.87 14.45
C CYS A 42 2.54 11.98 13.80
N LEU A 43 1.22 11.77 13.72
CA LEU A 43 0.28 12.77 13.18
C LEU A 43 0.33 14.09 13.96
N ARG A 44 0.49 14.01 15.29
CA ARG A 44 0.57 15.18 16.16
C ARG A 44 1.72 16.13 15.76
N VAL A 45 2.87 15.58 15.39
CA VAL A 45 4.03 16.38 14.97
C VAL A 45 3.68 17.26 13.76
N GLY A 46 3.08 16.66 12.73
CA GLY A 46 2.64 17.39 11.53
C GLY A 46 1.57 18.44 11.85
N VAL A 47 0.56 18.07 12.63
CA VAL A 47 -0.52 19.00 13.04
C VAL A 47 0.03 20.19 13.84
N GLN A 48 0.98 19.96 14.74
CA GLN A 48 1.63 21.04 15.50
C GLN A 48 2.41 22.00 14.61
N LYS A 49 3.22 21.48 13.67
CA LYS A 49 3.94 22.31 12.69
C LYS A 49 2.98 23.11 11.83
N ALA A 50 1.93 22.48 11.31
CA ALA A 50 0.92 23.14 10.49
C ALA A 50 0.21 24.28 11.24
N ARG A 51 -0.17 24.06 12.50
CA ARG A 51 -0.78 25.09 13.35
C ARG A 51 0.17 26.26 13.63
N LYS A 52 1.47 26.00 13.78
CA LYS A 52 2.48 27.05 13.98
C LYS A 52 2.58 27.97 12.77
N ILE A 53 2.72 27.41 11.56
CA ILE A 53 2.80 28.16 10.29
C ILE A 53 1.48 28.91 10.04
N ALA A 54 0.35 28.21 10.16
CA ALA A 54 -0.95 28.84 9.93
C ALA A 54 -1.21 29.97 10.93
N GLY A 55 -0.79 29.81 12.19
CA GLY A 55 -0.95 30.82 13.24
C GLY A 55 -0.05 32.05 13.05
N SER A 56 1.20 31.89 12.61
CA SER A 56 2.12 33.02 12.39
C SER A 56 1.68 33.92 11.24
N CYS A 57 1.08 33.34 10.20
CA CYS A 57 0.66 34.05 8.99
C CYS A 57 -0.87 34.27 8.90
N ASN A 58 -1.63 33.92 9.95
CA ASN A 58 -3.09 33.99 10.00
C ASN A 58 -3.77 33.30 8.80
N LEU A 59 -3.29 32.10 8.45
CA LEU A 59 -3.74 31.32 7.29
C LEU A 59 -4.82 30.31 7.69
N PRO A 60 -5.73 29.96 6.76
CA PRO A 60 -6.62 28.82 6.93
C PRO A 60 -5.82 27.51 7.01
N ILE A 61 -6.30 26.60 7.87
CA ILE A 61 -5.75 25.24 8.00
C ILE A 61 -6.78 24.22 7.49
N VAL A 62 -6.31 23.27 6.67
CA VAL A 62 -7.14 22.20 6.09
C VAL A 62 -6.70 20.86 6.65
N GLY A 63 -7.57 20.21 7.42
CA GLY A 63 -7.36 18.84 7.86
C GLY A 63 -7.64 17.86 6.72
N VAL A 64 -6.68 17.01 6.40
CA VAL A 64 -6.75 16.07 5.28
C VAL A 64 -6.88 14.64 5.80
N HIS A 65 -7.86 13.89 5.28
CA HIS A 65 -7.97 12.47 5.55
C HIS A 65 -6.97 11.70 4.66
N HIS A 66 -6.11 10.88 5.27
CA HIS A 66 -4.98 10.21 4.63
C HIS A 66 -5.42 9.36 3.43
N MET A 67 -6.47 8.54 3.60
CA MET A 67 -6.96 7.68 2.51
C MET A 67 -7.71 8.46 1.43
N GLU A 68 -8.32 9.60 1.78
CA GLU A 68 -8.94 10.48 0.78
C GLU A 68 -7.86 11.13 -0.09
N ALA A 69 -6.77 11.59 0.53
CA ALA A 69 -5.62 12.11 -0.20
C ALA A 69 -5.09 11.06 -1.19
N HIS A 70 -4.89 9.82 -0.74
CA HIS A 70 -4.46 8.73 -1.63
C HIS A 70 -5.41 8.52 -2.82
N ALA A 71 -6.73 8.52 -2.60
CA ALA A 71 -7.71 8.38 -3.69
C ALA A 71 -7.65 9.53 -4.70
N LEU A 72 -7.43 10.76 -4.21
CA LEU A 72 -7.46 11.97 -5.04
C LEU A 72 -6.14 12.25 -5.77
N VAL A 73 -5.03 11.61 -5.39
CA VAL A 73 -3.74 11.76 -6.10
C VAL A 73 -3.88 11.44 -7.58
N ALA A 74 -4.70 10.44 -7.96
CA ALA A 74 -4.93 10.12 -9.37
C ALA A 74 -5.46 11.32 -10.17
N ARG A 75 -6.30 12.17 -9.55
CA ARG A 75 -6.85 13.38 -10.20
C ARG A 75 -5.82 14.51 -10.37
N LEU A 76 -4.68 14.44 -9.67
CA LEU A 76 -3.59 15.40 -9.86
C LEU A 76 -2.91 15.20 -11.22
N PHE A 77 -2.76 13.94 -11.63
CA PHE A 77 -2.09 13.55 -12.87
C PHE A 77 -3.09 13.38 -14.02
N GLU A 78 -4.24 12.77 -13.75
CA GLU A 78 -5.31 12.54 -14.72
C GLU A 78 -6.38 13.61 -14.61
N ARG A 79 -6.20 14.74 -15.29
CA ARG A 79 -7.13 15.89 -15.21
C ARG A 79 -8.54 15.58 -15.71
N GLU A 80 -8.67 14.60 -16.60
CA GLU A 80 -9.97 14.16 -17.13
C GLU A 80 -10.71 13.20 -16.18
N LEU A 81 -10.06 12.74 -15.10
CA LEU A 81 -10.68 11.88 -14.10
C LEU A 81 -11.72 12.65 -13.29
N GLN A 82 -12.98 12.48 -13.68
CA GLN A 82 -14.15 12.99 -12.97
C GLN A 82 -14.76 11.91 -12.09
N PHE A 83 -15.47 12.34 -11.05
CA PHE A 83 -16.35 11.45 -10.31
C PHE A 83 -17.54 11.01 -11.18
N PRO A 84 -18.11 9.82 -10.95
CA PRO A 84 -17.64 8.80 -10.01
C PRO A 84 -16.49 7.96 -10.61
N PHE A 85 -15.56 7.54 -9.76
CA PHE A 85 -14.50 6.59 -10.12
C PHE A 85 -14.23 5.61 -8.97
N MET A 86 -13.63 4.47 -9.30
CA MET A 86 -13.17 3.51 -8.30
C MET A 86 -11.70 3.73 -8.00
N ALA A 87 -11.28 3.51 -6.76
CA ALA A 87 -9.86 3.46 -6.39
C ALA A 87 -9.55 2.16 -5.63
N LEU A 88 -8.44 1.53 -6.01
CA LEU A 88 -7.80 0.43 -5.31
C LEU A 88 -6.56 0.98 -4.60
N LEU A 89 -6.66 1.19 -3.30
CA LEU A 89 -5.56 1.71 -2.49
C LEU A 89 -4.83 0.55 -1.82
N ILE A 90 -3.67 0.20 -2.36
CA ILE A 90 -2.82 -0.88 -1.85
C ILE A 90 -1.47 -0.34 -1.36
N SER A 91 -1.08 -0.75 -0.16
CA SER A 91 0.18 -0.34 0.48
C SER A 91 0.69 -1.46 1.39
N GLY A 92 1.75 -1.16 2.15
CA GLY A 92 2.24 -2.03 3.24
C GLY A 92 1.16 -2.41 4.25
N GLY A 93 0.23 -1.50 4.56
CA GLY A 93 -0.77 -1.68 5.63
C GLY A 93 -2.22 -1.59 5.21
N HIS A 94 -2.51 -1.41 3.91
CA HIS A 94 -3.88 -1.24 3.42
C HIS A 94 -4.10 -2.05 2.15
N ASN A 95 -5.27 -2.67 2.07
CA ASN A 95 -5.94 -3.00 0.82
C ASN A 95 -7.34 -2.45 0.93
N LEU A 96 -7.67 -1.43 0.14
CA LEU A 96 -8.95 -0.76 0.22
C LEU A 96 -9.51 -0.55 -1.18
N LEU A 97 -10.70 -1.09 -1.42
CA LEU A 97 -11.49 -0.84 -2.63
C LEU A 97 -12.59 0.14 -2.28
N ILE A 98 -12.57 1.31 -2.92
CA ILE A 98 -13.57 2.35 -2.73
C ILE A 98 -14.19 2.78 -4.05
N LEU A 99 -15.47 3.13 -3.98
CA LEU A 99 -16.16 3.94 -4.99
C LEU A 99 -16.21 5.38 -4.49
N ALA A 100 -15.50 6.27 -5.17
CA ALA A 100 -15.52 7.70 -4.92
C ALA A 100 -16.63 8.34 -5.78
N ARG A 101 -17.69 8.82 -5.13
CA ARG A 101 -18.85 9.44 -5.81
C ARG A 101 -18.72 10.95 -5.93
N ASP A 102 -18.08 11.58 -4.96
CA ASP A 102 -17.70 12.99 -4.92
C ASP A 102 -16.67 13.18 -3.80
N LEU A 103 -16.13 14.39 -3.65
CA LEU A 103 -15.31 14.77 -2.50
C LEU A 103 -16.08 14.54 -1.19
N GLY A 104 -15.47 13.86 -0.23
CA GLY A 104 -16.13 13.46 1.02
C GLY A 104 -17.20 12.36 0.88
N GLN A 105 -17.48 11.84 -0.33
CA GLN A 105 -18.50 10.82 -0.57
C GLN A 105 -17.88 9.53 -1.11
N TYR A 106 -17.52 8.63 -0.19
CA TYR A 106 -16.88 7.35 -0.51
C TYR A 106 -17.71 6.17 -0.03
N ILE A 107 -17.79 5.13 -0.85
CA ILE A 107 -18.35 3.83 -0.47
C ILE A 107 -17.21 2.82 -0.43
N GLN A 108 -16.94 2.27 0.75
CA GLN A 108 -16.01 1.14 0.88
C GLN A 108 -16.68 -0.12 0.35
N LEU A 109 -16.12 -0.70 -0.71
CA LEU A 109 -16.58 -1.95 -1.32
C LEU A 109 -15.88 -3.16 -0.69
N GLY A 110 -14.63 -2.99 -0.27
CA GLY A 110 -13.85 -4.04 0.37
C GLY A 110 -12.62 -3.48 1.08
N THR A 111 -12.19 -4.15 2.14
CA THR A 111 -10.97 -3.81 2.89
C THR A 111 -10.21 -5.07 3.30
N THR A 112 -8.98 -4.93 3.76
CA THR A 112 -8.27 -6.03 4.42
C THR A 112 -8.96 -6.40 5.74
N ILE A 113 -9.14 -7.70 5.97
CA ILE A 113 -9.67 -8.25 7.23
C ILE A 113 -8.57 -8.88 8.11
N ASP A 114 -7.38 -9.08 7.56
CA ASP A 114 -6.18 -9.53 8.27
C ASP A 114 -4.92 -8.78 7.79
N ASP A 115 -3.96 -9.48 7.19
CA ASP A 115 -2.74 -8.89 6.63
C ASP A 115 -3.04 -8.18 5.32
N ALA A 116 -2.44 -7.01 5.14
CA ALA A 116 -2.38 -6.38 3.82
C ALA A 116 -1.41 -7.12 2.88
N ILE A 117 -1.59 -6.92 1.57
CA ILE A 117 -0.72 -7.52 0.54
C ILE A 117 0.74 -7.13 0.76
N GLY A 118 1.02 -5.86 1.06
CA GLY A 118 2.38 -5.39 1.27
C GLY A 118 3.06 -6.08 2.47
N GLU A 119 2.35 -6.26 3.58
CA GLU A 119 2.85 -7.05 4.71
C GLU A 119 3.14 -8.51 4.31
N ALA A 120 2.25 -9.14 3.52
CA ALA A 120 2.46 -10.50 3.05
C ALA A 120 3.72 -10.62 2.17
N TYR A 121 3.98 -9.63 1.31
CA TYR A 121 5.22 -9.55 0.53
C TYR A 121 6.45 -9.37 1.44
N ASP A 122 6.42 -8.44 2.38
CA ASP A 122 7.54 -8.19 3.30
C ASP A 122 7.87 -9.42 4.16
N LYS A 123 6.86 -10.11 4.68
CA LYS A 123 7.06 -11.35 5.44
C LYS A 123 7.62 -12.47 4.59
N THR A 124 7.09 -12.65 3.38
CA THR A 124 7.56 -13.69 2.45
C THR A 124 9.01 -13.43 2.04
N ALA A 125 9.35 -12.19 1.71
CA ALA A 125 10.70 -11.78 1.37
C ALA A 125 11.68 -12.05 2.52
N LYS A 126 11.28 -11.74 3.76
CA LYS A 126 12.06 -12.04 4.95
C LYS A 126 12.31 -13.54 5.12
N TRP A 127 11.27 -14.38 4.96
CA TRP A 127 11.41 -15.83 5.11
C TRP A 127 12.22 -16.50 4.00
N LEU A 128 12.27 -15.89 2.82
CA LEU A 128 13.14 -16.33 1.72
C LEU A 128 14.57 -15.79 1.82
N GLY A 129 14.93 -15.09 2.91
CA GLY A 129 16.29 -14.57 3.12
C GLY A 129 16.72 -13.52 2.10
N LEU A 130 15.77 -12.68 1.64
CA LEU A 130 16.04 -11.61 0.67
C LEU A 130 16.54 -10.34 1.35
N ASP A 131 17.27 -9.51 0.60
CA ASP A 131 17.67 -8.18 1.06
C ASP A 131 16.48 -7.21 1.00
N LEU A 132 16.08 -6.68 2.16
CA LEU A 132 14.92 -5.79 2.31
C LEU A 132 15.27 -4.29 2.31
N ARG A 133 16.48 -3.90 1.92
CA ARG A 133 16.84 -2.46 1.79
C ARG A 133 15.86 -1.66 0.92
N ARG A 134 15.22 -2.30 -0.06
CA ARG A 134 14.26 -1.69 -0.99
C ARG A 134 12.78 -2.03 -0.71
N SER A 135 12.48 -2.68 0.44
CA SER A 135 11.21 -3.38 0.77
C SER A 135 11.04 -4.76 0.13
N GLY A 136 10.13 -5.58 0.67
CA GLY A 136 9.93 -6.96 0.25
C GLY A 136 9.19 -7.11 -1.08
N GLY A 137 8.34 -6.15 -1.45
CA GLY A 137 7.64 -6.12 -2.73
C GLY A 137 8.59 -6.27 -3.94
N PRO A 138 9.49 -5.29 -4.17
CA PRO A 138 10.46 -5.33 -5.26
C PRO A 138 11.41 -6.53 -5.17
N ALA A 139 11.81 -6.95 -3.97
CA ALA A 139 12.71 -8.08 -3.78
C ALA A 139 12.07 -9.42 -4.22
N ILE A 140 10.80 -9.62 -3.90
CA ILE A 140 10.03 -10.79 -4.37
C ILE A 140 9.83 -10.73 -5.87
N GLU A 141 9.47 -9.57 -6.41
CA GLU A 141 9.25 -9.42 -7.85
C GLU A 141 10.51 -9.77 -8.66
N GLU A 142 11.68 -9.30 -8.20
CA GLU A 142 12.97 -9.60 -8.83
C GLU A 142 13.27 -11.10 -8.82
N LEU A 143 13.15 -11.77 -7.66
CA LEU A 143 13.41 -13.20 -7.55
C LEU A 143 12.36 -14.06 -8.28
N ALA A 144 11.10 -13.63 -8.29
CA ALA A 144 10.00 -14.33 -8.96
C ALA A 144 10.22 -14.47 -10.47
N ARG A 145 10.98 -13.57 -11.10
CA ARG A 145 11.33 -13.66 -12.53
C ARG A 145 12.22 -14.86 -12.87
N GLU A 146 12.90 -15.43 -11.86
CA GLU A 146 13.78 -16.60 -12.02
C GLU A 146 13.04 -17.93 -11.79
N GLY A 147 11.81 -17.90 -11.27
CA GLY A 147 11.08 -19.10 -10.82
C GLY A 147 9.92 -19.50 -11.73
N ASP A 148 9.42 -20.72 -11.53
CA ASP A 148 8.17 -21.18 -12.15
C ASP A 148 6.99 -20.86 -11.22
N ALA A 149 6.06 -20.04 -11.71
CA ALA A 149 4.88 -19.60 -10.96
C ALA A 149 3.82 -20.69 -10.72
N GLU A 150 3.98 -21.87 -11.32
CA GLU A 150 3.12 -23.05 -11.10
C GLU A 150 3.79 -24.17 -10.28
N SER A 151 5.06 -23.97 -9.89
CA SER A 151 5.87 -24.97 -9.18
C SER A 151 5.33 -25.33 -7.80
N VAL A 152 4.75 -24.36 -7.08
CA VAL A 152 4.17 -24.56 -5.75
C VAL A 152 2.68 -24.23 -5.79
N LYS A 153 1.86 -25.24 -5.49
CA LYS A 153 0.40 -25.10 -5.51
C LYS A 153 -0.10 -24.42 -4.23
N PHE A 154 -0.31 -23.11 -4.30
CA PHE A 154 -1.03 -22.36 -3.26
C PHE A 154 -2.51 -22.21 -3.64
N SER A 155 -3.37 -22.30 -2.63
CA SER A 155 -4.79 -21.98 -2.73
C SER A 155 -5.03 -20.47 -2.63
N VAL A 156 -5.92 -19.96 -3.51
CA VAL A 156 -6.36 -18.56 -3.50
C VAL A 156 -7.19 -18.29 -2.23
N PRO A 157 -6.85 -17.27 -1.42
CA PRO A 157 -7.60 -16.90 -0.23
C PRO A 157 -9.08 -16.59 -0.49
N MET A 158 -9.92 -16.89 0.49
CA MET A 158 -11.33 -16.46 0.54
C MET A 158 -12.17 -16.83 -0.71
N LYS A 159 -11.82 -17.87 -1.46
CA LYS A 159 -12.50 -18.24 -2.73
C LYS A 159 -14.02 -18.43 -2.62
N GLN A 160 -14.51 -18.80 -1.44
CA GLN A 160 -15.95 -19.01 -1.17
C GLN A 160 -16.68 -17.75 -0.68
N HIS A 161 -15.95 -16.67 -0.34
CA HIS A 161 -16.52 -15.43 0.18
C HIS A 161 -17.08 -14.59 -0.97
N LYS A 162 -18.31 -14.10 -0.78
CA LYS A 162 -19.01 -13.27 -1.77
C LYS A 162 -18.76 -11.76 -1.60
N ASP A 163 -17.95 -11.35 -0.62
CA ASP A 163 -17.55 -9.96 -0.41
C ASP A 163 -16.34 -9.57 -1.28
N CYS A 164 -15.94 -8.29 -1.22
CA CYS A 164 -14.74 -7.78 -1.88
C CYS A 164 -13.57 -7.60 -0.90
N ASN A 165 -13.61 -8.26 0.26
CA ASN A 165 -12.58 -8.12 1.29
C ASN A 165 -11.32 -8.90 0.92
N PHE A 166 -10.19 -8.43 1.45
CA PHE A 166 -8.87 -9.01 1.24
C PHE A 166 -8.38 -9.75 2.48
N SER A 167 -7.62 -10.82 2.26
CA SER A 167 -7.00 -11.64 3.30
C SER A 167 -5.76 -12.27 2.70
N TYR A 168 -4.63 -12.10 3.34
CA TYR A 168 -3.35 -12.68 2.92
C TYR A 168 -2.69 -13.53 4.01
N ALA A 169 -3.23 -13.53 5.25
CA ALA A 169 -2.69 -14.34 6.33
C ALA A 169 -2.66 -15.84 6.00
N GLY A 170 -3.72 -16.36 5.38
CA GLY A 170 -3.77 -17.77 4.95
C GLY A 170 -2.76 -18.11 3.85
N LEU A 171 -2.51 -17.19 2.91
CA LEU A 171 -1.48 -17.37 1.89
C LEU A 171 -0.08 -17.36 2.50
N LYS A 172 0.17 -16.45 3.45
CA LYS A 172 1.40 -16.39 4.23
C LYS A 172 1.68 -17.71 4.97
N THR A 173 0.66 -18.32 5.58
CA THR A 173 0.81 -19.66 6.20
C THR A 173 1.23 -20.72 5.19
N GLN A 174 0.63 -20.74 3.99
CA GLN A 174 0.99 -21.72 2.95
C GLN A 174 2.43 -21.54 2.46
N VAL A 175 2.89 -20.29 2.29
CA VAL A 175 4.29 -19.97 1.95
C VAL A 175 5.23 -20.52 3.01
N ARG A 176 4.95 -20.29 4.29
CA ARG A 176 5.77 -20.79 5.40
C ARG A 176 5.91 -22.31 5.34
N LEU A 177 4.81 -23.03 5.12
CA LEU A 177 4.82 -24.49 5.00
C LEU A 177 5.64 -24.97 3.78
N ALA A 178 5.58 -24.25 2.65
CA ALA A 178 6.40 -24.56 1.49
C ALA A 178 7.90 -24.37 1.77
N ILE A 179 8.28 -23.29 2.46
CA ILE A 179 9.66 -23.03 2.89
C ILE A 179 10.18 -24.14 3.81
N GLU A 180 9.37 -24.53 4.81
CA GLU A 180 9.68 -25.64 5.72
C GLU A 180 9.85 -26.97 4.96
N SER A 181 8.95 -27.29 4.02
CA SER A 181 9.03 -28.52 3.24
C SER A 181 10.26 -28.63 2.34
N LYS A 182 10.79 -27.49 1.88
CA LYS A 182 12.02 -27.40 1.06
C LYS A 182 13.28 -27.22 1.90
N ASN A 183 13.19 -27.25 3.24
CA ASN A 183 14.30 -27.04 4.18
C ASN A 183 15.09 -25.73 3.92
N ILE A 184 14.38 -24.67 3.51
CA ILE A 184 15.00 -23.37 3.26
C ILE A 184 15.30 -22.69 4.59
N ASN A 185 16.58 -22.33 4.81
CA ASN A 185 16.99 -21.55 5.97
C ASN A 185 17.13 -20.06 5.62
N ALA A 186 16.27 -19.22 6.20
CA ALA A 186 16.28 -17.77 6.03
C ALA A 186 17.56 -17.07 6.54
N GLU A 187 18.32 -17.71 7.44
CA GLU A 187 19.62 -17.20 7.92
C GLU A 187 20.69 -17.25 6.83
N ILE A 188 20.52 -18.10 5.82
CA ILE A 188 21.38 -18.12 4.64
C ILE A 188 20.81 -17.07 3.68
N PRO A 189 21.52 -15.94 3.46
CA PRO A 189 21.06 -14.93 2.53
C PRO A 189 21.04 -15.48 1.12
N ILE A 190 20.11 -15.00 0.29
CA ILE A 190 19.95 -15.44 -1.10
C ILE A 190 21.24 -15.31 -1.94
N SER A 191 22.13 -14.38 -1.58
CA SER A 191 23.44 -14.18 -2.21
C SER A 191 24.43 -15.33 -1.96
N SER A 192 24.21 -16.12 -0.92
CA SER A 192 25.05 -17.25 -0.50
C SER A 192 24.34 -18.60 -0.64
N ALA A 193 23.12 -18.59 -1.19
CA ALA A 193 22.34 -19.79 -1.47
C ALA A 193 23.00 -20.63 -2.58
N SER A 194 22.89 -21.96 -2.46
CA SER A 194 23.24 -22.85 -3.57
C SER A 194 22.29 -22.64 -4.76
N SER A 195 22.67 -23.08 -5.96
CA SER A 195 21.80 -22.96 -7.14
C SER A 195 20.44 -23.64 -6.94
N GLN A 196 20.40 -24.79 -6.26
CA GLN A 196 19.16 -25.51 -5.97
C GLN A 196 18.28 -24.79 -4.94
N ASP A 197 18.90 -24.22 -3.90
CA ASP A 197 18.19 -23.42 -2.88
C ASP A 197 17.63 -22.14 -3.49
N ARG A 198 18.42 -21.43 -4.31
CA ARG A 198 17.98 -20.23 -5.04
C ARG A 198 16.80 -20.53 -5.96
N SER A 199 16.89 -21.59 -6.77
CA SER A 199 15.78 -22.04 -7.63
C SER A 199 14.53 -22.36 -6.81
N SER A 200 14.68 -23.04 -5.67
CA SER A 200 13.56 -23.36 -4.79
C SER A 200 12.88 -22.13 -4.18
N ARG A 201 13.67 -21.11 -3.81
CA ARG A 201 13.16 -19.82 -3.32
C ARG A 201 12.49 -19.02 -4.43
N ALA A 202 13.03 -19.05 -5.64
CA ALA A 202 12.46 -18.39 -6.81
C ALA A 202 11.08 -18.96 -7.18
N ASP A 203 10.97 -20.28 -7.19
CA ASP A 203 9.72 -21.01 -7.38
C ASP A 203 8.64 -20.61 -6.36
N ILE A 204 9.00 -20.50 -5.08
CA ILE A 204 8.09 -20.06 -4.02
C ILE A 204 7.69 -18.59 -4.23
N ALA A 205 8.64 -17.71 -4.54
CA ALA A 205 8.39 -16.29 -4.79
C ALA A 205 7.44 -16.09 -5.99
N ALA A 206 7.68 -16.79 -7.10
CA ALA A 206 6.85 -16.75 -8.30
C ALA A 206 5.44 -17.26 -8.04
N SER A 207 5.32 -18.43 -7.37
CA SER A 207 4.01 -19.02 -7.03
C SER A 207 3.23 -18.14 -6.05
N PHE A 208 3.90 -17.55 -5.05
CA PHE A 208 3.30 -16.60 -4.10
C PHE A 208 2.78 -15.35 -4.82
N GLN A 209 3.63 -14.69 -5.61
CA GLN A 209 3.27 -13.49 -6.36
C GLN A 209 2.06 -13.75 -7.27
N ARG A 210 2.06 -14.88 -7.98
CA ARG A 210 0.94 -15.25 -8.86
C ARG A 210 -0.37 -15.39 -8.10
N VAL A 211 -0.38 -16.07 -6.95
CA VAL A 211 -1.60 -16.29 -6.17
C VAL A 211 -2.04 -15.04 -5.42
N ALA A 212 -1.10 -14.21 -4.97
CA ALA A 212 -1.41 -12.92 -4.36
C ALA A 212 -2.09 -11.98 -5.37
N VAL A 213 -1.57 -11.90 -6.60
CA VAL A 213 -2.16 -11.09 -7.68
C VAL A 213 -3.52 -11.65 -8.11
N LEU A 214 -3.67 -12.97 -8.26
CA LEU A 214 -4.98 -13.56 -8.57
C LEU A 214 -6.06 -13.18 -7.54
N HIS A 215 -5.72 -13.23 -6.25
CA HIS A 215 -6.68 -12.83 -5.21
C HIS A 215 -7.05 -11.35 -5.33
N LEU A 216 -6.07 -10.49 -5.62
CA LEU A 216 -6.30 -9.06 -5.85
C LEU A 216 -7.25 -8.84 -7.03
N GLU A 217 -7.01 -9.50 -8.16
CA GLU A 217 -7.82 -9.44 -9.37
C GLU A 217 -9.26 -9.91 -9.12
N GLU A 218 -9.45 -11.05 -8.45
CA GLU A 218 -10.78 -11.58 -8.13
C GLU A 218 -11.62 -10.60 -7.28
N ARG A 219 -11.00 -9.89 -6.33
CA ARG A 219 -11.71 -8.87 -5.52
C ARG A 219 -12.01 -7.62 -6.32
N CYS A 220 -11.09 -7.19 -7.17
CA CYS A 220 -11.29 -6.02 -8.03
C CYS A 220 -12.41 -6.27 -9.04
N GLU A 221 -12.43 -7.41 -9.72
CA GLU A 221 -13.48 -7.78 -10.68
C GLU A 221 -14.86 -7.77 -10.01
N ARG A 222 -14.97 -8.37 -8.82
CA ARG A 222 -16.22 -8.37 -8.06
C ARG A 222 -16.64 -6.96 -7.65
N ALA A 223 -15.70 -6.15 -7.16
CA ALA A 223 -15.98 -4.78 -6.75
C ALA A 223 -16.41 -3.92 -7.93
N ILE A 224 -15.81 -4.09 -9.11
CA ILE A 224 -16.25 -3.43 -10.35
C ILE A 224 -17.70 -3.83 -10.66
N GLY A 225 -18.02 -5.12 -10.60
CA GLY A 225 -19.38 -5.61 -10.80
C GLY A 225 -20.39 -5.05 -9.79
N TRP A 226 -19.97 -4.78 -8.54
CA TRP A 226 -20.81 -4.15 -7.52
C TRP A 226 -20.96 -2.65 -7.76
N ALA A 227 -19.86 -1.97 -8.05
CA ALA A 227 -19.84 -0.54 -8.30
C ALA A 227 -20.69 -0.17 -9.51
N LEU A 228 -20.61 -0.92 -10.62
CA LEU A 228 -21.43 -0.70 -11.81
C LEU A 228 -22.93 -0.91 -11.57
N LYS A 229 -23.32 -1.71 -10.58
CA LYS A 229 -24.72 -1.84 -10.16
C LYS A 229 -25.19 -0.64 -9.32
N ILE A 230 -24.28 -0.03 -8.56
CA ILE A 230 -24.55 1.17 -7.77
C ILE A 230 -24.62 2.39 -8.69
N ASP A 231 -23.64 2.51 -9.60
CA ASP A 231 -23.54 3.60 -10.56
C ASP A 231 -22.98 3.09 -11.91
N PRO A 232 -23.85 2.88 -12.91
CA PRO A 232 -23.44 2.40 -14.22
C PRO A 232 -22.57 3.37 -15.03
N SER A 233 -22.41 4.62 -14.58
CA SER A 233 -21.63 5.64 -15.29
C SER A 233 -20.11 5.54 -15.04
N ILE A 234 -19.68 4.71 -14.09
CA ILE A 234 -18.27 4.50 -13.74
C ILE A 234 -17.50 3.96 -14.95
N LYS A 235 -16.39 4.63 -15.27
CA LYS A 235 -15.49 4.25 -16.38
C LYS A 235 -14.07 3.94 -15.95
N TYR A 236 -13.69 4.36 -14.74
CA TYR A 236 -12.30 4.36 -14.29
C TYR A 236 -12.15 3.60 -12.98
N LEU A 237 -11.12 2.75 -12.93
CA LEU A 237 -10.53 2.21 -11.71
C LEU A 237 -9.08 2.72 -11.67
N VAL A 238 -8.72 3.42 -10.61
CA VAL A 238 -7.35 3.90 -10.37
C VAL A 238 -6.69 3.07 -9.27
N MET A 239 -5.36 2.94 -9.31
CA MET A 239 -4.56 2.19 -8.34
C MET A 239 -3.42 3.06 -7.82
#